data_AF-A0A820R626-F1
#
_entry.id   AF-A0A820R626-F1
#
_cell.length_a   1.000
_cell.length_b   1.000
_cell.length_c   1.000
_cell.angle_alpha   90.00
_cell.angle_beta   90.00
_cell.angle_gamma   90.00
#
_symmetry.space_group_name_H-M   'P 1'
#
loop_
_entity.id
_entity.type
_entity.pdbx_description
1 polymer ?
#
loop_
_entity_poly.entity_id
_entity_poly.type
_entity_poly.pdbx_seq_one_letter_code
_entity_poly.pdbx_strand_id
1 'polypeptide(L)'
;NLEKNSFIGCDPQLISINEWQEWEKTFEQSDKQLVPIHTNLIDILWDKQRPELPNNPIWKHELEFAGASISEKLSKVRSKMSEYQVNHLIVHRTDDVACK
;
A
#
# COMPACT_ATOMS: atom_id res chain seq x y z
N ASN A 1 -19.36 17.86 -12.66
CA ASN A 1 -19.28 17.80 -14.14
C ASN A 1 -19.50 16.40 -14.72
N LEU A 2 -19.94 15.42 -13.93
CA LEU A 2 -20.34 14.10 -14.44
C LEU A 2 -21.85 13.96 -14.29
N GLU A 3 -22.47 13.27 -15.24
CA GLU A 3 -23.90 12.95 -15.23
C GLU A 3 -24.26 12.08 -14.03
N LYS A 4 -25.54 12.08 -13.66
CA LYS A 4 -26.06 11.13 -12.66
C LYS A 4 -25.87 9.69 -13.16
N ASN A 5 -25.67 8.77 -12.23
CA ASN A 5 -25.39 7.34 -12.47
C ASN A 5 -24.10 7.06 -13.25
N SER A 6 -23.15 8.00 -13.25
CA SER A 6 -21.82 7.76 -13.83
C SER A 6 -20.97 6.86 -12.93
N PHE A 7 -20.11 6.07 -13.57
CA PHE A 7 -19.08 5.26 -12.91
C PHE A 7 -17.74 5.98 -12.93
N ILE A 8 -17.03 5.94 -11.81
CA ILE A 8 -15.70 6.50 -11.64
C ILE A 8 -14.77 5.33 -11.35
N GLY A 9 -13.95 4.95 -12.35
CA GLY A 9 -12.99 3.86 -12.20
C GLY A 9 -11.69 4.34 -11.56
N CYS A 10 -11.18 3.59 -10.58
CA CYS A 10 -9.89 3.89 -9.96
C CYS A 10 -9.11 2.62 -9.60
N ASP A 11 -7.77 2.69 -9.66
CA ASP A 11 -6.90 1.60 -9.23
C ASP A 11 -6.81 1.57 -7.69
N PRO A 12 -7.36 0.53 -7.04
CA PRO A 12 -7.40 0.47 -5.58
C PRO A 12 -6.03 0.26 -4.92
N GLN A 13 -4.98 -0.08 -5.68
CA GLN A 13 -3.62 -0.25 -5.13
C GLN A 13 -2.87 1.08 -4.98
N LEU A 14 -3.35 2.15 -5.61
CA LEU A 14 -2.67 3.45 -5.64
C LEU A 14 -3.26 4.47 -4.67
N ILE A 15 -4.29 4.10 -3.93
CA ILE A 15 -5.06 5.00 -3.06
C ILE A 15 -5.17 4.40 -1.67
N SER A 16 -5.12 5.24 -0.64
CA SER A 16 -5.32 4.76 0.73
C SER A 16 -6.77 4.35 0.97
N ILE A 17 -6.97 3.44 1.93
CA ILE A 17 -8.33 3.01 2.31
C ILE A 17 -9.19 4.17 2.82
N ASN A 18 -8.57 5.18 3.45
CA ASN A 18 -9.27 6.36 3.97
C ASN A 18 -9.78 7.22 2.81
N GLU A 19 -8.93 7.53 1.84
CA GLU A 19 -9.32 8.31 0.65
C GLU A 19 -10.41 7.60 -0.14
N TRP A 20 -10.28 6.27 -0.31
CA TRP A 20 -11.30 5.47 -0.98
C TRP A 20 -12.68 5.61 -0.31
N GLN A 21 -12.72 5.45 1.01
CA GLN A 21 -13.96 5.55 1.79
C GLN A 21 -14.56 6.97 1.77
N GLU A 22 -13.73 8.00 1.77
CA GLU A 22 -14.19 9.39 1.64
C GLU A 22 -14.79 9.66 0.26
N TRP A 23 -14.15 9.15 -0.79
CA TRP A 23 -14.61 9.31 -2.16
C TRP A 23 -15.89 8.54 -2.44
N GLU A 24 -15.97 7.29 -1.99
CA GLU A 24 -17.15 6.44 -2.11
C GLU A 24 -18.38 7.16 -1.53
N LYS A 25 -18.30 7.65 -0.30
CA LYS A 25 -19.36 8.46 0.34
C LYS A 25 -19.70 9.71 -0.46
N THR A 26 -18.69 10.43 -0.94
CA THR A 26 -18.88 11.68 -1.70
C THR A 26 -19.58 11.42 -3.03
N PHE A 27 -19.24 10.32 -3.71
CA PHE A 27 -19.81 9.97 -5.00
C PHE A 27 -21.23 9.42 -4.86
N GLU A 28 -21.49 8.58 -3.85
CA GLU A 28 -22.82 8.07 -3.53
C GLU A 28 -23.82 9.21 -3.26
N GLN A 29 -23.42 10.25 -2.53
CA GLN A 29 -24.24 11.46 -2.30
C GLN A 29 -24.66 12.18 -3.58
N SER A 30 -23.96 11.93 -4.69
CA SER A 30 -24.19 12.58 -5.98
C SER A 30 -24.73 11.63 -7.05
N ASP A 31 -25.30 10.49 -6.63
CA ASP A 31 -25.79 9.40 -7.49
C ASP A 31 -24.70 8.86 -8.43
N LYS A 32 -23.46 8.66 -7.95
CA LYS A 32 -22.33 8.13 -8.73
C LYS A 32 -21.67 6.97 -8.00
N GLN A 33 -21.02 6.09 -8.75
CA GLN A 33 -20.40 4.89 -8.20
C GLN A 33 -18.89 4.90 -8.41
N LEU A 34 -18.14 4.69 -7.33
CA LEU A 34 -16.71 4.38 -7.38
C LEU A 34 -16.55 2.89 -7.74
N VAL A 35 -15.72 2.59 -8.74
CA VAL A 35 -15.52 1.23 -9.22
C VAL A 35 -14.03 0.88 -9.13
N PRO A 36 -13.67 -0.20 -8.41
CA PRO A 36 -12.29 -0.68 -8.36
C PRO A 36 -11.90 -1.30 -9.70
N ILE A 37 -10.83 -0.79 -10.29
CA ILE A 37 -10.24 -1.30 -11.52
C ILE A 37 -8.87 -1.88 -11.18
N HIS A 38 -8.80 -3.19 -10.99
CA HIS A 38 -7.56 -3.89 -10.58
C HIS A 38 -6.49 -3.96 -11.67
N THR A 39 -6.86 -3.72 -12.93
CA THR A 39 -5.89 -3.63 -14.02
C THR A 39 -5.59 -2.16 -14.29
N ASN A 40 -4.38 -1.72 -13.98
CA ASN A 40 -4.00 -0.34 -14.22
C ASN A 40 -4.11 -0.01 -15.72
N LEU A 41 -4.99 0.94 -16.05
CA LEU A 41 -5.29 1.28 -17.44
C LEU A 41 -4.12 1.97 -18.15
N ILE A 42 -3.26 2.65 -17.39
CA ILE A 42 -2.04 3.25 -17.94
C ILE A 42 -1.04 2.16 -18.30
N ASP A 43 -0.89 1.14 -17.47
CA ASP A 43 0.02 0.03 -17.76
C ASP A 43 -0.33 -0.70 -19.06
N ILE A 44 -1.62 -0.81 -19.39
CA ILE A 44 -2.09 -1.37 -20.68
C ILE A 44 -1.59 -0.52 -21.86
N LEU A 45 -1.65 0.81 -21.74
CA LEU A 45 -1.22 1.72 -22.80
C LEU A 45 0.30 1.87 -22.88
N TRP A 46 0.97 1.77 -21.73
CA TRP A 46 2.41 1.87 -21.61
C TRP A 46 3.10 0.65 -22.25
N ASP A 47 2.45 -0.53 -22.16
CA ASP A 47 2.84 -1.79 -22.81
C ASP A 47 4.37 -2.02 -22.72
N LYS A 48 5.05 -2.06 -23.87
CA LYS A 48 6.50 -2.35 -23.96
C LYS A 48 7.40 -1.18 -23.60
N GLN A 49 6.86 0.04 -23.45
CA GLN A 49 7.65 1.21 -23.08
C GLN A 49 7.80 1.37 -21.55
N ARG A 50 7.07 0.57 -20.76
CA ARG A 50 7.23 0.57 -19.31
C ARG A 50 8.59 -0.02 -18.94
N PRO A 51 9.44 0.69 -18.18
CA PRO A 51 10.71 0.14 -17.73
C PRO A 51 10.47 -1.05 -16.79
N GLU A 52 11.41 -1.99 -16.78
CA GLU A 52 11.37 -3.12 -15.85
C GLU A 52 11.46 -2.63 -14.39
N LEU A 53 10.82 -3.38 -13.50
CA LEU A 53 10.93 -3.12 -12.07
C LEU A 53 12.39 -3.30 -11.62
N PRO A 54 12.90 -2.44 -10.72
CA PRO A 54 14.23 -2.63 -10.16
C PRO A 54 14.35 -4.01 -9.50
N ASN A 55 15.36 -4.78 -9.91
CA ASN A 55 15.62 -6.13 -9.41
C ASN A 55 17.03 -6.24 -8.79
N ASN A 56 17.40 -5.22 -8.03
CA ASN A 56 18.71 -5.15 -7.39
C ASN A 56 18.80 -6.19 -6.25
N PRO A 57 19.99 -6.76 -5.99
CA PRO A 57 20.15 -7.70 -4.88
C PRO A 57 19.91 -7.02 -3.53
N ILE A 58 19.28 -7.76 -2.62
CA ILE A 58 19.11 -7.35 -1.22
C ILE A 58 20.42 -7.64 -0.48
N TRP A 59 20.84 -6.71 0.37
CA TRP A 59 22.02 -6.86 1.22
C TRP A 59 21.64 -6.63 2.69
N LYS A 60 22.43 -7.21 3.60
CA LYS A 60 22.20 -7.11 5.05
C LYS A 60 22.86 -5.84 5.57
N HIS A 61 22.10 -5.01 6.29
CA HIS A 61 22.68 -3.90 7.03
C HIS A 61 23.45 -4.40 8.25
N GLU A 62 24.73 -4.04 8.34
CA GLU A 62 25.59 -4.52 9.42
C GLU A 62 25.14 -3.99 10.79
N LEU A 63 25.34 -4.80 11.83
CA LEU A 63 24.80 -4.53 13.16
C LEU A 63 25.29 -3.19 13.74
N GLU A 64 26.54 -2.82 13.43
CA GLU A 64 27.15 -1.56 13.84
C GLU A 64 26.39 -0.32 13.31
N PHE A 65 25.73 -0.43 12.16
CA PHE A 65 24.91 0.63 11.58
C PHE A 65 23.42 0.46 11.90
N ALA A 66 22.95 -0.78 12.07
CA ALA A 66 21.54 -1.08 12.29
C ALA A 66 21.05 -0.78 13.73
N GLY A 67 21.97 -0.71 14.70
CA GLY A 67 21.72 -0.38 16.11
C GLY A 67 20.98 -1.46 16.92
N ALA A 68 20.37 -2.44 16.26
CA ALA A 68 19.75 -3.61 16.87
C ALA A 68 19.64 -4.74 15.83
N SER A 69 19.72 -5.97 16.30
CA SER A 69 19.49 -7.17 15.50
C SER A 69 18.02 -7.30 15.08
N ILE A 70 17.77 -8.08 14.03
CA ILE A 70 16.42 -8.41 13.57
C ILE A 70 15.61 -9.08 14.69
N SER A 71 16.23 -9.98 15.45
CA SER A 71 15.56 -10.68 16.56
C SER A 71 15.09 -9.72 17.66
N GLU A 72 15.92 -8.74 18.03
CA GLU A 72 15.56 -7.72 19.02
C GLU A 72 14.41 -6.84 18.51
N LYS A 73 14.46 -6.42 17.23
CA LYS A 73 13.38 -5.63 16.60
C LYS A 73 12.06 -6.42 16.60
N LEU A 74 12.08 -7.69 16.16
CA LEU A 74 10.90 -8.56 16.16
C LEU A 74 10.35 -8.83 17.55
N SER A 75 11.23 -9.02 18.54
CA SER A 75 10.80 -9.20 19.93
C SER A 75 10.06 -7.97 20.45
N LYS A 76 10.58 -6.75 20.17
CA LYS A 76 9.92 -5.49 20.55
C LYS A 76 8.55 -5.35 19.89
N VAL A 77 8.44 -5.64 18.60
CA VAL A 77 7.17 -5.62 17.86
C VAL A 77 6.18 -6.61 18.47
N ARG A 78 6.59 -7.87 18.72
CA ARG A 78 5.71 -8.90 19.29
C ARG A 78 5.25 -8.58 20.71
N SER A 79 6.12 -7.99 21.54
CA SER A 79 5.72 -7.50 22.86
C SER A 79 4.63 -6.44 22.76
N LYS A 80 4.77 -5.49 21.82
CA LYS A 80 3.73 -4.48 21.56
C LYS A 80 2.45 -5.10 20.99
N MET A 81 2.54 -6.07 20.08
CA MET A 81 1.36 -6.79 19.60
C MET A 81 0.61 -7.49 20.73
N SER A 82 1.32 -8.08 21.69
CA SER A 82 0.71 -8.71 22.87
C SER A 82 0.02 -7.67 23.78
N GLU A 83 0.62 -6.49 23.96
CA GLU A 83 0.02 -5.38 24.72
C GLU A 83 -1.30 -4.92 24.08
N TYR A 84 -1.35 -4.84 22.76
CA TYR A 84 -2.56 -4.50 22.00
C TYR A 84 -3.50 -5.68 21.75
N GLN A 85 -3.19 -6.88 22.24
CA GLN A 85 -3.98 -8.10 22.04
C GLN A 85 -4.25 -8.44 20.55
N VAL A 86 -3.28 -8.20 19.67
CA VAL A 86 -3.38 -8.50 18.23
C VAL A 86 -2.52 -9.69 17.83
N ASN A 87 -3.02 -10.49 16.88
CA ASN A 87 -2.29 -11.67 16.37
C ASN A 87 -1.53 -11.40 15.07
N HIS A 88 -1.92 -10.36 14.32
CA HIS A 88 -1.37 -10.05 13.00
C HIS A 88 -1.03 -8.58 12.89
N LEU A 89 0.06 -8.30 12.18
CA LEU A 89 0.49 -6.96 11.79
C LEU A 89 0.76 -6.99 10.29
N ILE A 90 0.10 -6.11 9.54
CA ILE A 90 0.35 -5.92 8.11
C ILE A 90 1.29 -4.74 7.95
N VAL A 91 2.44 -4.99 7.33
CA VAL A 91 3.45 -3.98 7.03
C VAL A 91 3.48 -3.79 5.52
N HIS A 92 3.20 -2.57 5.06
CA HIS A 92 3.10 -2.26 3.62
C HIS A 92 4.14 -1.24 3.15
N ARG A 93 4.64 -0.39 4.06
CA ARG A 93 5.66 0.59 3.71
C ARG A 93 7.01 -0.09 3.51
N THR A 94 7.71 0.32 2.46
CA THR A 94 9.01 -0.26 2.11
C THR A 94 10.10 0.06 3.13
N ASP A 95 10.03 1.20 3.81
CA ASP A 95 10.98 1.59 4.87
C ASP A 95 10.73 0.90 6.22
N ASP A 96 9.54 0.31 6.43
CA ASP A 96 9.28 -0.53 7.60
C ASP A 96 9.85 -1.94 7.42
N VAL A 97 9.89 -2.44 6.17
CA VAL A 97 10.42 -3.76 5.82
C VAL A 97 11.94 -3.71 5.63
N ALA A 98 12.45 -2.65 5.00
CA ALA A 98 13.88 -2.47 4.73
C ALA A 98 14.55 -1.64 5.83
N CYS A 99 15.73 -2.05 6.28
CA CYS A 99 16.64 -1.13 6.94
C CYS A 99 17.40 -0.36 5.86
N LYS A 100 17.36 0.96 5.89
CA LYS A 100 18.28 1.80 5.10
C LYS A 100 19.71 1.67 5.61
#